data_AF-A0A2T1ESP8-F1
#
_entry.id   AF-A0A2T1ESP8-F1
#
_cell.length_a   1.000
_cell.length_b   1.000
_cell.length_c   1.000
_cell.angle_alpha   90.00
_cell.angle_beta   90.00
_cell.angle_gamma   90.00
#
_symmetry.space_group_name_H-M   'P 1'
#
loop_
_entity.id
_entity.type
_entity.pdbx_description
1 polymer ?
#
loop_
_entity_poly.entity_id
_entity_poly.type
_entity_poly.pdbx_seq_one_letter_code
_entity_poly.pdbx_strand_id
1 'polypeptide(L)'
;MLPDEKSIDGAAVLRSIEVQHGILVERAEGIYSFSHLTLQEYLTAQYIDDHRQIDSLVAEHLTEQRWREIFILVAGLMRGGADNLLLQMETTAQQFINTDNLKNLLHWSEQATEGSEGDFKPAAKRSAAIFISPACAHNILALTSALCPNLYYGLDSISLDLCIFDEALTPNPNLDFFCNIIPELDLAISYNPDLLRDEVFIFNQVFALFRRSVRNLAQAIVQLEIFNLVYSDTLSGKLNALEAKHSGITQSYEARYDLIKSVRRTWYLALSFDPDWLDWSEAEVESLNNYLYANELIVRCKEAAVRVSPKVWAGIEERMLTVREGKG
;
A
#
# COMPACT_ATOMS: atom_id res chain seq x y z
N MET A 1 23.93 -41.06 25.23
CA MET A 1 23.48 -40.25 26.37
C MET A 1 23.97 -38.84 26.11
N LEU A 2 23.06 -37.89 25.90
CA LEU A 2 23.45 -36.48 25.96
C LEU A 2 23.85 -36.17 27.43
N PRO A 3 24.87 -35.34 27.67
CA PRO A 3 25.31 -35.01 29.04
C PRO A 3 24.17 -34.33 29.82
N ASP A 4 24.15 -34.48 31.14
CA ASP A 4 23.24 -33.72 32.01
C ASP A 4 23.40 -32.23 31.73
N GLU A 5 22.31 -31.55 31.32
CA GLU A 5 22.30 -30.13 30.90
C GLU A 5 22.93 -29.17 31.92
N LYS A 6 23.02 -29.57 33.20
CA LYS A 6 23.65 -28.80 34.28
C LYS A 6 25.19 -28.81 34.30
N SER A 7 25.86 -29.63 33.50
CA SER A 7 27.34 -29.73 33.48
C SER A 7 28.00 -29.13 32.24
N ILE A 8 27.25 -28.41 31.39
CA ILE A 8 27.75 -27.89 30.13
C ILE A 8 28.39 -26.51 30.36
N ASP A 9 29.68 -26.36 30.07
CA ASP A 9 30.36 -25.06 30.05
C ASP A 9 29.88 -24.25 28.83
N GLY A 10 28.98 -23.30 29.07
CA GLY A 10 28.43 -22.42 28.04
C GLY A 10 29.50 -21.65 27.26
N ALA A 11 30.61 -21.26 27.89
CA ALA A 11 31.70 -20.55 27.22
C ALA A 11 32.53 -21.48 26.31
N ALA A 12 32.68 -22.75 26.68
CA ALA A 12 33.29 -23.75 25.81
C ALA A 12 32.39 -24.08 24.61
N VAL A 13 31.07 -24.14 24.81
CA VAL A 13 30.09 -24.34 23.73
C VAL A 13 30.06 -23.16 22.78
N LEU A 14 30.01 -21.92 23.29
CA LEU A 14 29.98 -20.73 22.43
C LEU A 14 31.25 -20.64 21.55
N ARG A 15 32.42 -20.92 22.14
CA ARG A 15 33.69 -20.99 21.41
C ARG A 15 33.72 -22.12 20.38
N SER A 16 33.07 -23.26 20.64
CA SER A 16 33.00 -24.34 19.64
C SER A 16 32.08 -23.99 18.48
N ILE A 17 30.96 -23.29 18.73
CA ILE A 17 30.04 -22.79 17.70
C ILE A 17 30.73 -21.74 16.82
N GLU A 18 31.50 -20.83 17.43
CA GLU A 18 32.30 -19.82 16.75
C GLU A 18 33.35 -20.46 15.83
N VAL A 19 34.19 -21.37 16.37
CA VAL A 19 35.33 -21.94 15.64
C VAL A 19 34.91 -22.95 14.57
N GLN A 20 33.86 -23.73 14.80
CA GLN A 20 33.54 -24.88 13.94
C GLN A 20 32.38 -24.65 12.97
N HIS A 21 31.39 -23.83 13.33
CA HIS A 21 30.12 -23.77 12.59
C HIS A 21 29.90 -22.43 11.88
N GLY A 22 30.64 -21.38 12.27
CA GLY A 22 30.48 -20.05 11.68
C GLY A 22 29.06 -19.48 11.83
N ILE A 23 28.31 -19.93 12.84
CA ILE A 23 26.93 -19.50 13.12
C ILE A 23 26.94 -18.20 13.93
N LEU A 24 27.86 -18.11 14.90
CA LEU A 24 28.10 -16.93 15.73
C LEU A 24 29.49 -16.39 15.45
N VAL A 25 29.62 -15.07 15.48
CA VAL A 25 30.87 -14.34 15.26
C VAL A 25 31.03 -13.30 16.36
N GLU A 26 32.21 -13.26 16.98
CA GLU A 26 32.59 -12.20 17.92
C GLU A 26 32.84 -10.89 17.15
N ARG A 27 32.16 -9.80 17.54
CA ARG A 27 32.27 -8.47 16.92
C ARG A 27 33.15 -7.52 17.73
N ALA A 28 33.18 -7.73 19.04
CA ALA A 28 34.05 -7.10 20.02
C ALA A 28 34.16 -8.04 21.22
N GLU A 29 35.10 -7.80 22.13
CA GLU A 29 35.33 -8.66 23.30
C GLU A 29 34.01 -8.90 24.06
N GLY A 30 33.54 -10.15 24.05
CA GLY A 30 32.30 -10.57 24.71
C GLY A 30 31.00 -10.16 24.02
N ILE A 31 31.06 -9.60 22.80
CA ILE A 31 29.89 -9.20 22.00
C ILE A 31 29.78 -10.11 20.77
N TYR A 32 28.70 -10.87 20.71
CA TYR A 32 28.44 -11.84 19.64
C TYR A 32 27.26 -11.41 18.77
N SER A 33 27.33 -11.79 17.50
CA SER A 33 26.22 -11.69 16.54
C SER A 33 26.11 -12.97 15.73
N PHE A 34 24.94 -13.26 15.17
CA PHE A 34 24.86 -14.26 14.11
C PHE A 34 25.73 -13.85 12.91
N SER A 35 26.31 -14.84 12.24
CA SER A 35 27.13 -14.62 11.05
C SER A 35 26.35 -14.01 9.90
N HIS A 36 25.07 -14.36 9.79
CA HIS A 36 24.16 -13.88 8.76
C HIS A 36 22.78 -13.57 9.35
N LEU A 37 22.17 -12.46 8.87
CA LEU A 37 20.83 -12.06 9.27
C LEU A 37 19.78 -13.13 8.94
N THR A 38 19.86 -13.74 7.76
CA THR A 38 18.94 -14.80 7.34
C THR A 38 18.95 -16.02 8.26
N LEU A 39 20.12 -16.35 8.83
CA LEU A 39 20.23 -17.43 9.81
C LEU A 39 19.58 -17.04 11.15
N GLN A 40 19.78 -15.79 11.58
CA GLN A 40 19.12 -15.26 12.76
C GLN A 40 17.59 -15.28 12.61
N GLU A 41 17.08 -14.80 11.46
CA GLU A 41 15.65 -14.78 11.16
C GLU A 41 15.07 -16.20 11.15
N TYR A 42 15.76 -17.15 10.49
CA TYR A 42 15.33 -18.55 10.45
C TYR A 42 15.30 -19.20 11.83
N LEU A 43 16.36 -19.05 12.64
CA LEU A 43 16.41 -19.62 13.99
C LEU A 43 15.37 -18.97 14.92
N THR A 44 15.10 -17.68 14.73
CA THR A 44 14.03 -16.98 15.47
C THR A 44 12.66 -17.52 15.08
N ALA A 45 12.38 -17.68 13.79
CA ALA A 45 11.14 -18.25 13.28
C ALA A 45 10.94 -19.70 13.77
N GLN A 46 11.99 -20.51 13.74
CA GLN A 46 11.96 -21.87 14.25
C GLN A 46 11.67 -21.91 15.75
N TYR A 47 12.31 -21.03 16.53
CA TYR A 47 12.04 -20.92 17.96
C TYR A 47 10.57 -20.57 18.24
N ILE A 48 9.99 -19.63 17.48
CA ILE A 48 8.58 -19.23 17.63
C ILE A 48 7.63 -20.39 17.33
N ASP A 49 7.86 -21.15 16.24
CA ASP A 49 7.02 -22.30 15.88
C ASP A 49 7.14 -23.42 16.93
N ASP A 50 8.36 -23.79 17.31
CA ASP A 50 8.65 -24.86 18.29
C ASP A 50 8.03 -24.56 19.67
N HIS A 51 7.99 -23.29 20.07
CA HIS A 51 7.48 -22.84 21.37
C HIS A 51 6.07 -22.24 21.32
N ARG A 52 5.41 -22.25 20.15
CA ARG A 52 4.04 -21.74 19.94
C ARG A 52 3.86 -20.28 20.37
N GLN A 53 4.82 -19.42 20.07
CA GLN A 53 4.83 -18.00 20.47
C GLN A 53 4.20 -17.07 19.42
N ILE A 54 3.22 -17.58 18.67
CA ILE A 54 2.55 -16.82 17.60
C ILE A 54 1.82 -15.60 18.18
N ASP A 55 1.17 -15.77 19.34
CA ASP A 55 0.45 -14.69 20.03
C ASP A 55 1.38 -13.48 20.31
N SER A 56 2.56 -13.74 20.88
CA SER A 56 3.57 -12.70 21.14
C SER A 56 4.13 -12.11 19.84
N LEU A 57 4.43 -12.94 18.84
CA LEU A 57 4.91 -12.47 17.54
C LEU A 57 3.93 -11.46 16.92
N VAL A 58 2.64 -11.82 16.88
CA VAL A 58 1.59 -10.97 16.29
C VAL A 58 1.35 -9.71 17.14
N ALA A 59 1.26 -9.85 18.46
CA ALA A 59 0.92 -8.72 19.34
C ALA A 59 2.03 -7.67 19.40
N GLU A 60 3.30 -8.08 19.33
CA GLU A 60 4.44 -7.19 19.56
C GLU A 60 5.09 -6.70 18.27
N HIS A 61 5.02 -7.47 17.17
CA HIS A 61 5.89 -7.24 16.01
C HIS A 61 5.18 -7.14 14.66
N LEU A 62 3.84 -7.20 14.60
CA LEU A 62 3.09 -7.25 13.33
C LEU A 62 3.38 -6.09 12.37
N THR A 63 3.72 -4.91 12.87
CA THR A 63 3.99 -3.71 12.06
C THR A 63 5.50 -3.37 11.97
N GLU A 64 6.35 -4.18 12.58
CA GLU A 64 7.79 -3.95 12.57
C GLU A 64 8.43 -4.56 11.32
N GLN A 65 8.89 -3.71 10.39
CA GLN A 65 9.49 -4.17 9.12
C GLN A 65 10.65 -5.16 9.29
N ARG A 66 11.44 -5.04 10.36
CA ARG A 66 12.56 -5.96 10.65
C ARG A 66 12.11 -7.39 10.98
N TRP A 67 10.85 -7.59 11.35
CA TRP A 67 10.27 -8.90 11.65
C TRP A 67 9.56 -9.54 10.46
N ARG A 68 9.47 -8.83 9.33
CA ARG A 68 8.74 -9.28 8.14
C ARG A 68 9.11 -10.70 7.71
N GLU A 69 10.41 -10.96 7.56
CA GLU A 69 10.89 -12.28 7.12
C GLU A 69 10.64 -13.36 8.18
N ILE A 70 10.64 -13.01 9.46
CA ILE A 70 10.31 -13.94 10.55
C ILE A 70 8.86 -14.40 10.44
N PHE A 71 7.90 -13.50 10.18
CA PHE A 71 6.49 -13.88 9.96
C PHE A 71 6.33 -14.86 8.79
N ILE A 72 6.97 -14.57 7.67
CA ILE A 72 6.92 -15.39 6.45
C ILE A 72 7.53 -16.77 6.70
N LEU A 73 8.68 -16.82 7.37
CA LEU A 73 9.36 -18.06 7.74
C LEU A 73 8.54 -18.88 8.73
N VAL A 74 7.95 -18.26 9.76
CA VAL A 74 7.04 -18.95 10.70
C VAL A 74 5.89 -19.58 9.93
N ALA A 75 5.23 -18.84 9.04
CA ALA A 75 4.13 -19.37 8.24
C ALA A 75 4.56 -20.60 7.39
N GLY A 76 5.77 -20.56 6.81
CA GLY A 76 6.34 -21.68 6.06
C GLY A 76 6.76 -22.89 6.91
N LEU A 77 7.17 -22.67 8.16
CA LEU A 77 7.59 -23.73 9.08
C LEU A 77 6.41 -24.48 9.71
N MET A 78 5.27 -23.80 9.91
CA MET A 78 4.07 -24.34 10.56
C MET A 78 3.45 -25.56 9.84
N ARG A 79 3.93 -26.77 10.16
CA ARG A 79 3.45 -28.03 9.57
C ARG A 79 1.96 -28.31 9.82
N GLY A 80 1.42 -27.79 10.93
CA GLY A 80 0.00 -27.85 11.28
C GLY A 80 -0.88 -26.94 10.43
N GLY A 81 -0.30 -26.10 9.59
CA GLY A 81 -0.96 -25.07 8.80
C GLY A 81 -1.03 -23.72 9.51
N ALA A 82 -1.01 -22.65 8.72
CA ALA A 82 -0.87 -21.27 9.20
C ALA A 82 -2.21 -20.58 9.56
N ASP A 83 -3.33 -21.31 9.59
CA ASP A 83 -4.67 -20.75 9.81
C ASP A 83 -4.74 -19.86 11.06
N ASN A 84 -4.17 -20.31 12.19
CA ASN A 84 -4.16 -19.57 13.44
C ASN A 84 -3.37 -18.26 13.33
N LEU A 85 -2.16 -18.31 12.78
CA LEU A 85 -1.32 -17.14 12.53
C LEU A 85 -2.07 -16.09 11.69
N LEU A 86 -2.63 -16.50 10.55
CA LEU A 86 -3.31 -15.57 9.64
C LEU A 86 -4.57 -14.95 10.28
N LEU A 87 -5.35 -15.73 11.04
CA LEU A 87 -6.54 -15.21 11.73
C LEU A 87 -6.19 -14.24 12.87
N GLN A 88 -5.07 -14.47 13.57
CA GLN A 88 -4.57 -13.55 14.58
C GLN A 88 -4.06 -12.26 13.96
N MET A 89 -3.26 -12.35 12.90
CA MET A 89 -2.81 -11.18 12.13
C MET A 89 -4.00 -10.36 11.62
N GLU A 90 -5.03 -11.00 11.05
CA GLU A 90 -6.26 -10.34 10.60
C GLU A 90 -6.97 -9.61 11.75
N THR A 91 -7.06 -10.26 12.92
CA THR A 91 -7.73 -9.69 14.09
C THR A 91 -6.97 -8.50 14.68
N THR A 92 -5.64 -8.58 14.75
CA THR A 92 -4.79 -7.47 15.20
C THR A 92 -4.78 -6.34 14.19
N ALA A 93 -4.72 -6.64 12.88
CA ALA A 93 -4.78 -5.63 11.83
C ALA A 93 -6.04 -4.77 11.95
N GLN A 94 -7.20 -5.38 12.22
CA GLN A 94 -8.47 -4.66 12.38
C GLN A 94 -8.46 -3.63 13.53
N GLN A 95 -7.55 -3.74 14.50
CA GLN A 95 -7.41 -2.74 15.57
C GLN A 95 -6.84 -1.40 15.06
N PHE A 96 -6.16 -1.39 13.90
CA PHE A 96 -5.66 -0.18 13.26
C PHE A 96 -6.78 0.64 12.59
N ILE A 97 -7.94 0.05 12.33
CA ILE A 97 -9.11 0.78 11.82
C ILE A 97 -9.92 1.31 13.02
N ASN A 98 -9.38 2.36 13.63
CA ASN A 98 -9.83 2.87 14.93
C ASN A 98 -10.58 4.22 14.88
N THR A 99 -10.53 4.96 13.76
CA THR A 99 -11.28 6.21 13.58
C THR A 99 -12.45 6.04 12.60
N ASP A 100 -13.41 6.95 12.66
CA ASP A 100 -14.55 6.93 11.73
C ASP A 100 -14.13 7.26 10.30
N ASN A 101 -13.11 8.12 10.11
CA ASN A 101 -12.54 8.41 8.78
C ASN A 101 -12.00 7.14 8.10
N LEU A 102 -11.22 6.32 8.83
CA LEU A 102 -10.69 5.07 8.31
C LEU A 102 -11.79 4.04 8.02
N LYS A 103 -12.80 3.96 8.89
CA LYS A 103 -13.97 3.09 8.65
C LYS A 103 -14.76 3.53 7.43
N ASN A 104 -14.98 4.83 7.27
CA ASN A 104 -15.69 5.40 6.12
C ASN A 104 -14.95 5.13 4.82
N LEU A 105 -13.61 5.23 4.80
CA LEU A 105 -12.79 4.85 3.65
C LEU A 105 -13.03 3.38 3.24
N LEU A 106 -12.98 2.45 4.20
CA LEU A 106 -13.18 1.03 3.91
C LEU A 106 -14.62 0.74 3.46
N HIS A 107 -15.62 1.31 4.14
CA HIS A 107 -17.02 1.14 3.77
C HIS A 107 -17.32 1.69 2.37
N TRP A 108 -16.77 2.86 2.05
CA TRP A 108 -16.86 3.42 0.71
C TRP A 108 -16.21 2.49 -0.32
N SER A 109 -15.01 1.96 -0.06
CA SER A 109 -14.34 1.07 -1.01
C SER A 109 -15.15 -0.19 -1.31
N GLU A 110 -15.85 -0.72 -0.31
CA GLU A 110 -16.76 -1.84 -0.45
C GLU A 110 -17.96 -1.49 -1.32
N GLN A 111 -18.67 -0.40 -0.99
CA GLN A 111 -19.82 0.08 -1.77
C GLN A 111 -19.45 0.45 -3.22
N ALA A 112 -18.30 1.06 -3.43
CA ALA A 112 -17.84 1.54 -4.73
C ALA A 112 -17.54 0.37 -5.68
N THR A 113 -17.16 -0.79 -5.14
CA THR A 113 -16.75 -1.98 -5.89
C THR A 113 -17.79 -3.09 -5.90
N GLU A 114 -18.83 -2.98 -5.07
CA GLU A 114 -19.92 -3.93 -5.02
C GLU A 114 -20.65 -4.02 -6.37
N GLY A 115 -20.77 -5.26 -6.89
CA GLY A 115 -21.43 -5.52 -8.16
C GLY A 115 -20.67 -5.04 -9.41
N SER A 116 -19.38 -4.71 -9.30
CA SER A 116 -18.58 -4.35 -10.49
C SER A 116 -18.38 -5.55 -11.43
N GLU A 117 -18.34 -5.29 -12.74
CA GLU A 117 -18.29 -6.31 -13.78
C GLU A 117 -16.94 -7.05 -13.88
N GLY A 118 -15.85 -6.40 -13.46
CA GLY A 118 -14.50 -6.95 -13.61
C GLY A 118 -14.32 -8.30 -12.91
N ASP A 119 -13.59 -9.22 -13.54
CA ASP A 119 -13.32 -10.57 -13.02
C ASP A 119 -12.18 -10.60 -11.98
N PHE A 120 -12.27 -9.70 -11.01
CA PHE A 120 -11.33 -9.59 -9.89
C PHE A 120 -12.02 -9.97 -8.58
N LYS A 121 -11.24 -10.53 -7.65
CA LYS A 121 -11.76 -10.83 -6.31
C LYS A 121 -12.11 -9.53 -5.55
N PRO A 122 -13.11 -9.56 -4.65
CA PRO A 122 -13.54 -8.37 -3.91
C PRO A 122 -12.42 -7.63 -3.19
N ALA A 123 -11.49 -8.33 -2.53
CA ALA A 123 -10.35 -7.71 -1.85
C ALA A 123 -9.46 -6.89 -2.79
N ALA A 124 -9.18 -7.43 -3.98
CA ALA A 124 -8.35 -6.75 -4.99
C ALA A 124 -9.07 -5.52 -5.56
N LYS A 125 -10.40 -5.61 -5.75
CA LYS A 125 -11.20 -4.45 -6.18
C LYS A 125 -11.17 -3.35 -5.13
N ARG A 126 -11.40 -3.68 -3.84
CA ARG A 126 -11.33 -2.71 -2.73
C ARG A 126 -9.95 -2.07 -2.62
N SER A 127 -8.87 -2.86 -2.76
CA SER A 127 -7.51 -2.33 -2.71
C SER A 127 -7.24 -1.34 -3.86
N ALA A 128 -7.74 -1.65 -5.05
CA ALA A 128 -7.64 -0.79 -6.21
C ALA A 128 -8.51 0.48 -6.08
N ALA A 129 -9.72 0.37 -5.52
CA ALA A 129 -10.59 1.52 -5.27
C ALA A 129 -9.95 2.50 -4.27
N ILE A 130 -9.37 2.01 -3.18
CA ILE A 130 -8.64 2.85 -2.22
C ILE A 130 -7.41 3.50 -2.89
N PHE A 131 -6.68 2.78 -3.75
CA PHE A 131 -5.58 3.36 -4.52
C PHE A 131 -6.02 4.50 -5.46
N ILE A 132 -7.17 4.34 -6.14
CA ILE A 132 -7.71 5.34 -7.08
C ILE A 132 -8.43 6.49 -6.34
N SER A 133 -8.75 6.31 -5.06
CA SER A 133 -9.41 7.33 -4.28
C SER A 133 -8.51 8.57 -4.14
N PRO A 134 -9.06 9.78 -4.04
CA PRO A 134 -8.27 10.99 -3.78
C PRO A 134 -7.59 11.03 -2.39
N ALA A 135 -7.68 9.95 -1.63
CA ALA A 135 -7.14 9.78 -0.28
C ALA A 135 -5.67 9.35 -0.25
N CYS A 136 -5.05 9.11 -1.41
CA CYS A 136 -3.85 8.29 -1.64
C CYS A 136 -2.89 8.07 -0.45
N ALA A 137 -3.09 6.94 0.24
CA ALA A 137 -2.04 6.27 1.00
C ALA A 137 -1.05 5.62 0.02
N HIS A 138 0.18 6.13 -0.04
CA HIS A 138 1.24 5.68 -0.97
C HIS A 138 1.63 4.19 -0.81
N ASN A 139 1.08 3.48 0.18
CA ASN A 139 1.51 2.13 0.57
C ASN A 139 0.56 0.99 0.16
N ILE A 140 -0.54 1.27 -0.55
CA ILE A 140 -1.51 0.22 -0.93
C ILE A 140 -1.10 -0.64 -2.13
N LEU A 141 -0.17 -0.16 -2.96
CA LEU A 141 0.27 -0.88 -4.17
C LEU A 141 0.87 -2.25 -3.86
N ALA A 142 1.62 -2.37 -2.75
CA ALA A 142 2.20 -3.64 -2.32
C ALA A 142 1.12 -4.70 -2.03
N LEU A 143 0.04 -4.27 -1.35
CA LEU A 143 -1.12 -5.13 -1.09
C LEU A 143 -1.85 -5.51 -2.38
N THR A 144 -2.10 -4.54 -3.28
CA THR A 144 -2.76 -4.84 -4.57
C THR A 144 -1.93 -5.80 -5.42
N SER A 145 -0.60 -5.63 -5.45
CA SER A 145 0.32 -6.53 -6.13
C SER A 145 0.26 -7.95 -5.55
N ALA A 146 0.24 -8.09 -4.22
CA ALA A 146 0.11 -9.38 -3.56
C ALA A 146 -1.26 -10.05 -3.82
N LEU A 147 -2.34 -9.27 -3.88
CA LEU A 147 -3.69 -9.80 -4.13
C LEU A 147 -3.95 -10.14 -5.60
N CYS A 148 -3.50 -9.28 -6.52
CA CYS A 148 -3.73 -9.42 -7.95
C CYS A 148 -2.65 -8.70 -8.78
N PRO A 149 -1.60 -9.41 -9.22
CA PRO A 149 -0.52 -8.83 -10.02
C PRO A 149 -1.00 -8.16 -11.32
N ASN A 150 -2.00 -8.74 -12.01
CA ASN A 150 -2.54 -8.15 -13.25
C ASN A 150 -3.22 -6.80 -13.01
N LEU A 151 -3.96 -6.68 -11.91
CA LEU A 151 -4.60 -5.43 -11.50
C LEU A 151 -3.55 -4.39 -11.13
N TYR A 152 -2.49 -4.81 -10.43
CA TYR A 152 -1.36 -3.95 -10.09
C TYR A 152 -0.71 -3.33 -11.34
N TYR A 153 -0.44 -4.09 -12.40
CA TYR A 153 0.13 -3.51 -13.63
C TYR A 153 -0.76 -2.43 -14.25
N GLY A 154 -2.08 -2.61 -14.18
CA GLY A 154 -3.03 -1.58 -14.59
C GLY A 154 -2.95 -0.33 -13.73
N LEU A 155 -2.88 -0.48 -12.41
CA LEU A 155 -2.76 0.64 -11.46
C LEU A 155 -1.41 1.35 -11.52
N ASP A 156 -0.32 0.62 -11.68
CA ASP A 156 1.04 1.14 -11.81
C ASP A 156 1.13 2.11 -13.01
N SER A 157 0.44 1.77 -14.11
CA SER A 157 0.38 2.62 -15.31
C SER A 157 -0.29 3.98 -15.07
N ILE A 158 -1.16 4.11 -14.05
CA ILE A 158 -1.84 5.35 -13.68
C ILE A 158 -1.32 5.97 -12.38
N SER A 159 -0.36 5.35 -11.71
CA SER A 159 0.20 5.86 -10.45
C SER A 159 0.80 7.24 -10.63
N LEU A 160 1.54 7.44 -11.72
CA LEU A 160 2.12 8.73 -12.07
C LEU A 160 1.05 9.79 -12.34
N ASP A 161 -0.04 9.39 -13.01
CA ASP A 161 -1.15 10.27 -13.34
C ASP A 161 -1.87 10.79 -12.08
N LEU A 162 -2.01 9.95 -11.04
CA LEU A 162 -2.54 10.35 -9.73
C LEU A 162 -1.59 11.33 -9.02
N CYS A 163 -0.27 11.07 -9.03
CA CYS A 163 0.70 11.99 -8.43
C CYS A 163 0.71 13.36 -9.12
N ILE A 164 0.65 13.38 -10.46
CA ILE A 164 0.53 14.63 -11.24
C ILE A 164 -0.76 15.37 -10.87
N PHE A 165 -1.85 14.63 -10.68
CA PHE A 165 -3.14 15.20 -10.30
C PHE A 165 -3.08 15.91 -8.94
N ASP A 166 -2.49 15.27 -7.93
CA ASP A 166 -2.33 15.82 -6.59
C ASP A 166 -1.36 17.00 -6.56
N GLU A 167 -0.19 16.87 -7.22
CA GLU A 167 0.83 17.91 -7.25
C GLU A 167 0.35 19.17 -8.00
N ALA A 168 -0.46 19.01 -9.06
CA ALA A 168 -1.03 20.14 -9.80
C ALA A 168 -2.06 20.95 -8.99
N LEU A 169 -2.57 20.40 -7.88
CA LEU A 169 -3.51 21.07 -6.98
C LEU A 169 -2.81 21.84 -5.85
N THR A 170 -1.51 21.64 -5.66
CA THR A 170 -0.75 22.34 -4.62
C THR A 170 -0.58 23.82 -5.01
N PRO A 171 -0.60 24.76 -4.04
CA PRO A 171 -0.35 26.17 -4.34
C PRO A 171 1.04 26.44 -4.94
N ASN A 172 2.01 25.58 -4.63
CA ASN A 172 3.39 25.65 -5.09
C ASN A 172 3.84 24.27 -5.61
N PRO A 173 3.53 23.94 -6.87
CA PRO A 173 3.91 22.65 -7.45
C PRO A 173 5.43 22.44 -7.40
N ASN A 174 5.85 21.25 -6.99
CA ASN A 174 7.25 20.85 -6.95
C ASN A 174 7.83 20.80 -8.38
N LEU A 175 8.62 21.81 -8.73
CA LEU A 175 9.21 21.92 -10.06
C LEU A 175 10.21 20.80 -10.34
N ASP A 176 10.96 20.34 -9.34
CA ASP A 176 11.91 19.24 -9.52
C ASP A 176 11.17 17.94 -9.88
N PHE A 177 10.01 17.71 -9.28
CA PHE A 177 9.13 16.59 -9.66
C PHE A 177 8.72 16.67 -11.14
N PHE A 178 8.24 17.84 -11.59
CA PHE A 178 7.82 18.01 -12.98
C PHE A 178 8.99 17.98 -13.98
N CYS A 179 10.15 18.55 -13.67
CA CYS A 179 11.34 18.46 -14.54
C CYS A 179 11.76 17.00 -14.76
N ASN A 180 11.68 16.16 -13.72
CA ASN A 180 12.01 14.74 -13.83
C ASN A 180 11.05 13.96 -14.75
N ILE A 181 9.78 14.39 -14.85
CA ILE A 181 8.73 13.68 -15.61
C ILE A 181 8.62 14.23 -17.04
N ILE A 182 9.13 15.43 -17.29
CA ILE A 182 8.95 16.17 -18.54
C ILE A 182 10.33 16.50 -19.12
N PRO A 183 10.93 15.58 -19.90
CA PRO A 183 12.25 15.79 -20.49
C PRO A 183 12.34 17.10 -21.30
N GLU A 184 11.26 17.50 -21.96
CA GLU A 184 11.22 18.76 -22.72
C GLU A 184 11.26 20.00 -21.82
N LEU A 185 10.69 19.93 -20.61
CA LEU A 185 10.75 21.01 -19.62
C LEU A 185 12.16 21.12 -19.04
N ASP A 186 12.75 19.99 -18.64
CA ASP A 186 14.12 19.92 -18.12
C ASP A 186 15.12 20.47 -19.15
N LEU A 187 14.99 20.03 -20.40
CA LEU A 187 15.82 20.53 -21.49
C LEU A 187 15.64 22.03 -21.72
N ALA A 188 14.40 22.54 -21.72
CA ALA A 188 14.13 23.96 -21.92
C ALA A 188 14.74 24.81 -20.79
N ILE A 189 14.62 24.37 -19.54
CA ILE A 189 15.21 25.04 -18.37
C ILE A 189 16.74 24.97 -18.41
N SER A 190 17.31 23.85 -18.83
CA SER A 190 18.76 23.69 -19.01
C SER A 190 19.32 24.70 -20.02
N TYR A 191 18.60 24.94 -21.11
CA TYR A 191 18.98 25.93 -22.13
C TYR A 191 18.72 27.38 -21.70
N ASN A 192 17.68 27.63 -20.92
CA ASN A 192 17.34 28.95 -20.41
C ASN A 192 16.88 28.86 -18.95
N PRO A 193 17.81 28.98 -17.98
CA PRO A 193 17.49 28.90 -16.56
C PRO A 193 16.51 29.99 -16.07
N ASP A 194 16.36 31.10 -16.80
CA ASP A 194 15.39 32.15 -16.45
C ASP A 194 13.94 31.66 -16.60
N LEU A 195 13.69 30.59 -17.37
CA LEU A 195 12.37 29.96 -17.46
C LEU A 195 11.88 29.39 -16.13
N LEU A 196 12.77 29.10 -15.17
CA LEU A 196 12.38 28.75 -13.80
C LEU A 196 11.63 29.87 -13.08
N ARG A 197 11.81 31.12 -13.54
CA ARG A 197 11.13 32.30 -13.00
C ARG A 197 9.90 32.69 -13.82
N ASP A 198 9.67 32.04 -14.96
CA ASP A 198 8.49 32.25 -15.79
C ASP A 198 7.36 31.33 -15.32
N GLU A 199 6.62 31.82 -14.32
CA GLU A 199 5.46 31.13 -13.73
C GLU A 199 4.43 30.72 -14.80
N VAL A 200 4.28 31.52 -15.86
CA VAL A 200 3.31 31.26 -16.94
C VAL A 200 3.78 30.08 -17.78
N PHE A 201 5.05 30.04 -18.17
CA PHE A 201 5.63 28.93 -18.92
C PHE A 201 5.53 27.61 -18.15
N ILE A 202 5.98 27.59 -16.89
CA ILE A 202 5.92 26.42 -16.02
C ILE A 202 4.48 25.90 -15.91
N PHE A 203 3.55 26.80 -15.59
CA PHE A 203 2.16 26.44 -15.38
C PHE A 203 1.51 25.89 -16.65
N ASN A 204 1.87 26.39 -17.85
CA ASN A 204 1.41 25.82 -19.11
C ASN A 204 1.83 24.35 -19.27
N GLN A 205 3.08 24.03 -18.95
CA GLN A 205 3.63 22.68 -19.09
C GLN A 205 2.97 21.71 -18.09
N VAL A 206 2.87 22.11 -16.83
CA VAL A 206 2.17 21.34 -15.77
C VAL A 206 0.71 21.09 -16.14
N PHE A 207 0.01 22.12 -16.61
CA PHE A 207 -1.41 22.01 -16.97
C PHE A 207 -1.66 21.09 -18.18
N ALA A 208 -0.78 21.11 -19.18
CA ALA A 208 -0.90 20.21 -20.33
C ALA A 208 -0.82 18.74 -19.92
N LEU A 209 0.06 18.42 -18.97
CA LEU A 209 0.22 17.07 -18.43
C LEU A 209 -0.95 16.67 -17.55
N PHE A 210 -1.37 17.55 -16.66
CA PHE A 210 -2.57 17.34 -15.86
C PHE A 210 -3.77 16.94 -16.74
N ARG A 211 -4.00 17.62 -17.87
CA ARG A 211 -5.08 17.25 -18.81
C ARG A 211 -4.90 15.86 -19.42
N ARG A 212 -3.66 15.47 -19.75
CA ARG A 212 -3.35 14.12 -20.24
C ARG A 212 -3.64 13.08 -19.16
N SER A 213 -3.21 13.33 -17.93
CA SER A 213 -3.42 12.45 -16.78
C SER A 213 -4.89 12.25 -16.46
N VAL A 214 -5.71 13.30 -16.49
CA VAL A 214 -7.17 13.18 -16.31
C VAL A 214 -7.81 12.25 -17.35
N ARG A 215 -7.38 12.31 -18.61
CA ARG A 215 -7.88 11.39 -19.66
C ARG A 215 -7.45 9.95 -19.43
N ASN A 216 -6.16 9.74 -19.11
CA ASN A 216 -5.63 8.41 -18.84
C ASN A 216 -6.38 7.75 -17.69
N LEU A 217 -6.61 8.51 -16.60
CA LEU A 217 -7.37 8.06 -15.45
C LEU A 217 -8.81 7.70 -15.81
N ALA A 218 -9.51 8.55 -16.57
CA ALA A 218 -10.88 8.25 -17.01
C ALA A 218 -10.95 6.96 -17.85
N GLN A 219 -9.95 6.71 -18.70
CA GLN A 219 -9.88 5.49 -19.51
C GLN A 219 -9.57 4.25 -18.65
N ALA A 220 -8.60 4.35 -17.75
CA ALA A 220 -8.21 3.25 -16.88
C ALA A 220 -9.37 2.82 -15.96
N ILE A 221 -10.14 3.78 -15.43
CA ILE A 221 -11.30 3.49 -14.59
C ILE A 221 -12.33 2.62 -15.32
N VAL A 222 -12.57 2.89 -16.60
CA VAL A 222 -13.46 2.08 -17.44
C VAL A 222 -12.84 0.72 -17.75
N GLN A 223 -11.56 0.67 -18.13
CA GLN A 223 -10.88 -0.57 -18.53
C GLN A 223 -10.68 -1.56 -17.40
N LEU A 224 -10.48 -1.08 -16.17
CA LEU A 224 -10.21 -1.93 -15.02
C LEU A 224 -11.48 -2.52 -14.41
N GLU A 225 -12.67 -1.97 -14.72
CA GLU A 225 -13.97 -2.47 -14.26
C GLU A 225 -14.04 -2.71 -12.73
N ILE A 226 -13.28 -1.90 -11.98
CA ILE A 226 -13.16 -1.99 -10.51
C ILE A 226 -14.40 -1.42 -9.83
N PHE A 227 -14.88 -0.28 -10.34
CA PHE A 227 -16.06 0.38 -9.81
C PHE A 227 -17.32 -0.17 -10.47
N ASN A 228 -18.45 -0.13 -9.75
CA ASN A 228 -19.73 -0.48 -10.36
C ASN A 228 -20.08 0.49 -11.51
N LEU A 229 -20.98 0.07 -12.40
CA LEU A 229 -21.31 0.80 -13.63
C LEU A 229 -21.80 2.23 -13.36
N VAL A 230 -22.54 2.45 -12.27
CA VAL A 230 -23.04 3.77 -11.88
C VAL A 230 -21.89 4.73 -11.60
N TYR A 231 -20.89 4.27 -10.86
CA TYR A 231 -19.69 5.06 -10.56
C TYR A 231 -18.80 5.25 -11.80
N SER A 232 -18.59 4.20 -12.58
CA SER A 232 -17.74 4.22 -13.78
C SER A 232 -18.27 5.19 -14.85
N ASP A 233 -19.54 5.07 -15.25
CA ASP A 233 -20.16 5.91 -16.27
C ASP A 233 -20.27 7.37 -15.83
N THR A 234 -20.62 7.59 -14.56
CA THR A 234 -20.73 8.94 -14.00
C THR A 234 -19.38 9.64 -13.97
N LEU A 235 -18.32 8.95 -13.55
CA LEU A 235 -16.99 9.53 -13.45
C LEU A 235 -16.39 9.80 -14.84
N SER A 236 -16.38 8.80 -15.72
CA SER A 236 -15.84 8.95 -17.07
C SER A 236 -16.62 10.02 -17.86
N GLY A 237 -17.95 9.99 -17.80
CA GLY A 237 -18.80 10.97 -18.47
C GLY A 237 -18.56 12.41 -17.98
N LYS A 238 -18.46 12.63 -16.66
CA LYS A 238 -18.20 13.96 -16.10
C LYS A 238 -16.78 14.45 -16.39
N LEU A 239 -15.77 13.59 -16.35
CA LEU A 239 -14.39 13.95 -16.70
C LEU A 239 -14.27 14.35 -18.17
N ASN A 240 -14.88 13.58 -19.09
CA ASN A 240 -14.90 13.90 -20.52
C ASN A 240 -15.66 15.20 -20.81
N ALA A 241 -16.79 15.45 -20.13
CA ALA A 241 -17.55 16.69 -20.26
C ALA A 241 -16.77 17.92 -19.76
N LEU A 242 -16.04 17.77 -18.64
CA LEU A 242 -15.13 18.80 -18.16
C LEU A 242 -14.02 19.09 -19.17
N GLU A 243 -13.43 18.07 -19.78
CA GLU A 243 -12.40 18.28 -20.79
C GLU A 243 -12.94 19.05 -22.01
N ALA A 244 -14.11 18.66 -22.52
CA ALA A 244 -14.76 19.26 -23.69
C ALA A 244 -15.21 20.71 -23.44
N LYS A 245 -15.72 21.03 -22.26
CA LYS A 245 -16.12 22.41 -21.90
C LYS A 245 -14.93 23.38 -21.89
N HIS A 246 -13.71 22.86 -21.78
CA HIS A 246 -12.48 23.62 -21.63
C HIS A 246 -11.47 23.36 -22.78
N SER A 247 -11.91 22.74 -23.88
CA SER A 247 -11.11 22.59 -25.11
C SER A 247 -11.11 23.93 -25.86
N GLY A 248 -10.21 24.83 -25.47
CA GLY A 248 -10.10 26.18 -26.03
C GLY A 248 -9.43 27.22 -25.11
N ILE A 249 -8.83 26.82 -23.99
CA ILE A 249 -8.27 27.76 -23.01
C ILE A 249 -6.98 28.42 -23.54
N THR A 250 -7.15 29.60 -24.11
CA THR A 250 -6.28 30.78 -23.97
C THR A 250 -6.81 31.66 -22.82
N GLN A 251 -6.96 31.12 -21.62
CA GLN A 251 -7.46 31.87 -20.45
C GLN A 251 -6.49 31.82 -19.27
N SER A 252 -6.68 32.79 -18.37
CA SER A 252 -5.79 33.20 -17.28
C SER A 252 -5.45 32.08 -16.29
N TYR A 253 -4.47 32.36 -15.45
CA TYR A 253 -4.03 31.49 -14.36
C TYR A 253 -5.22 31.02 -13.49
N GLU A 254 -6.11 31.94 -13.12
CA GLU A 254 -7.27 31.67 -12.26
C GLU A 254 -8.25 30.69 -12.90
N ALA A 255 -8.56 30.87 -14.20
CA ALA A 255 -9.50 30.00 -14.91
C ALA A 255 -8.99 28.55 -15.00
N ARG A 256 -7.68 28.36 -15.12
CA ARG A 256 -7.05 27.04 -15.16
C ARG A 256 -6.95 26.41 -13.78
N TYR A 257 -6.60 27.19 -12.76
CA TYR A 257 -6.62 26.73 -11.38
C TYR A 257 -8.03 26.29 -10.94
N ASP A 258 -9.07 27.00 -11.37
CA ASP A 258 -10.46 26.62 -11.15
C ASP A 258 -10.86 25.34 -11.88
N LEU A 259 -10.27 25.07 -13.07
CA LEU A 259 -10.47 23.80 -13.76
C LEU A 259 -9.89 22.63 -12.95
N ILE A 260 -8.65 22.75 -12.47
CA ILE A 260 -7.99 21.69 -11.70
C ILE A 260 -8.83 21.35 -10.45
N LYS A 261 -9.28 22.38 -9.71
CA LYS A 261 -10.20 22.20 -8.56
C LYS A 261 -11.55 21.56 -8.96
N SER A 262 -12.08 21.91 -10.13
CA SER A 262 -13.34 21.36 -10.63
C SER A 262 -13.23 19.86 -10.98
N VAL A 263 -12.07 19.40 -11.44
CA VAL A 263 -11.84 17.96 -11.66
C VAL A 263 -11.86 17.20 -10.34
N ARG A 264 -11.17 17.69 -9.30
CA ARG A 264 -11.19 17.02 -7.98
C ARG A 264 -12.59 16.96 -7.38
N ARG A 265 -13.35 18.06 -7.46
CA ARG A 265 -14.75 18.09 -7.03
C ARG A 265 -15.60 17.09 -7.82
N THR A 266 -15.34 16.95 -9.11
CA THR A 266 -16.04 15.99 -9.97
C THR A 266 -15.73 14.56 -9.56
N TRP A 267 -14.48 14.28 -9.20
CA TRP A 267 -14.05 12.99 -8.68
C TRP A 267 -14.81 12.61 -7.41
N TYR A 268 -14.84 13.49 -6.41
CA TYR A 268 -15.58 13.29 -5.16
C TYR A 268 -17.08 13.07 -5.42
N LEU A 269 -17.71 13.93 -6.23
CA LEU A 269 -19.13 13.82 -6.54
C LEU A 269 -19.47 12.60 -7.38
N ALA A 270 -18.57 12.15 -8.25
CA ALA A 270 -18.81 10.99 -9.09
C ALA A 270 -18.67 9.70 -8.26
N LEU A 271 -17.67 9.62 -7.38
CA LEU A 271 -17.44 8.45 -6.52
C LEU A 271 -18.29 8.46 -5.23
N SER A 272 -19.12 9.48 -5.02
CA SER A 272 -19.85 9.71 -3.76
C SER A 272 -18.91 9.66 -2.54
N PHE A 273 -17.70 10.19 -2.71
CA PHE A 273 -16.66 10.22 -1.70
C PHE A 273 -16.73 11.56 -0.96
N ASP A 274 -16.84 11.52 0.37
CA ASP A 274 -16.88 12.73 1.19
C ASP A 274 -15.45 13.25 1.45
N PRO A 275 -15.11 14.48 1.02
CA PRO A 275 -13.79 15.07 1.27
C PRO A 275 -13.45 15.20 2.75
N ASP A 276 -14.46 15.33 3.62
CA ASP A 276 -14.25 15.48 5.07
C ASP A 276 -13.63 14.22 5.69
N TRP A 277 -13.74 13.06 5.00
CA TRP A 277 -13.06 11.84 5.42
C TRP A 277 -11.54 11.89 5.24
N LEU A 278 -10.98 12.89 4.56
CA LEU A 278 -9.55 12.98 4.21
C LEU A 278 -8.74 13.93 5.08
N ASP A 279 -9.36 14.57 6.08
CA ASP A 279 -8.64 15.37 7.07
C ASP A 279 -7.95 14.46 8.09
N TRP A 280 -6.98 13.67 7.61
CA TRP A 280 -6.28 12.68 8.40
C TRP A 280 -5.17 13.31 9.22
N SER A 281 -5.16 12.99 10.51
CA SER A 281 -3.99 13.18 11.36
C SER A 281 -2.83 12.27 10.95
N GLU A 282 -1.60 12.63 11.30
CA GLU A 282 -0.43 11.76 11.09
C GLU A 282 -0.64 10.36 11.70
N ALA A 283 -1.34 10.28 12.84
CA ALA A 283 -1.67 9.02 13.50
C ALA A 283 -2.67 8.15 12.70
N GLU A 284 -3.62 8.76 11.99
CA GLU A 284 -4.53 8.04 11.10
C GLU A 284 -3.80 7.51 9.86
N VAL A 285 -2.89 8.32 9.30
CA VAL A 285 -2.03 7.89 8.18
C VAL A 285 -1.16 6.71 8.61
N GLU A 286 -0.52 6.77 9.78
CA GLU A 286 0.27 5.68 10.33
C GLU A 286 -0.58 4.43 10.59
N SER A 287 -1.78 4.59 11.16
CA SER A 287 -2.70 3.49 11.41
C SER A 287 -3.16 2.82 10.11
N LEU A 288 -3.50 3.59 9.09
CA LEU A 288 -3.82 3.05 7.77
C LEU A 288 -2.63 2.31 7.15
N ASN A 289 -1.43 2.85 7.24
CA ASN A 289 -0.22 2.20 6.74
C ASN A 289 0.03 0.86 7.45
N ASN A 290 -0.12 0.82 8.77
CA ASN A 290 0.00 -0.39 9.57
C ASN A 290 -1.07 -1.44 9.19
N TYR A 291 -2.30 -1.00 8.94
CA TYR A 291 -3.37 -1.87 8.45
C TYR A 291 -3.05 -2.47 7.07
N LEU A 292 -2.63 -1.63 6.11
CA LEU A 292 -2.30 -2.06 4.75
C LEU A 292 -1.09 -2.99 4.74
N TYR A 293 -0.06 -2.67 5.52
CA TYR A 293 1.13 -3.51 5.70
C TYR A 293 0.77 -4.88 6.28
N ALA A 294 -0.02 -4.91 7.35
CA ALA A 294 -0.43 -6.18 7.97
C ALA A 294 -1.23 -7.06 7.00
N ASN A 295 -2.13 -6.47 6.20
CA ASN A 295 -2.86 -7.21 5.17
C ASN A 295 -1.95 -7.73 4.06
N GLU A 296 -0.94 -6.96 3.63
CA GLU A 296 0.07 -7.43 2.66
C GLU A 296 0.83 -8.63 3.23
N LEU A 297 1.30 -8.51 4.48
CA LEU A 297 2.05 -9.56 5.15
C LEU A 297 1.20 -10.83 5.34
N ILE A 298 -0.11 -10.73 5.59
CA ILE A 298 -1.04 -11.88 5.62
C ILE A 298 -1.02 -12.63 4.29
N VAL A 299 -1.07 -11.92 3.16
CA VAL A 299 -1.00 -12.55 1.83
C VAL A 299 0.34 -13.28 1.65
N ARG A 300 1.45 -12.65 2.04
CA ARG A 300 2.81 -13.22 1.94
C ARG A 300 2.99 -14.45 2.82
N CYS A 301 2.51 -14.41 4.05
CA CYS A 301 2.48 -15.56 4.94
C CYS A 301 1.67 -16.71 4.33
N LYS A 302 0.51 -16.40 3.70
CA LYS A 302 -0.27 -17.41 2.99
C LYS A 302 0.47 -18.00 1.78
N GLU A 303 1.23 -17.19 1.04
CA GLU A 303 2.03 -17.66 -0.10
C GLU A 303 3.17 -18.59 0.34
N ALA A 304 3.81 -18.29 1.47
CA ALA A 304 4.89 -19.09 2.03
C ALA A 304 4.41 -20.34 2.79
N ALA A 305 3.18 -20.31 3.32
CA ALA A 305 2.65 -21.39 4.14
C ALA A 305 2.47 -22.70 3.35
N VAL A 306 2.95 -23.80 3.94
CA VAL A 306 2.77 -25.15 3.38
C VAL A 306 1.30 -25.55 3.32
N ARG A 307 0.49 -25.12 4.30
CA ARG A 307 -0.93 -25.41 4.37
C ARG A 307 -1.72 -24.24 4.95
N VAL A 308 -2.76 -23.82 4.24
CA VAL A 308 -3.82 -22.94 4.74
C VAL A 308 -5.16 -23.56 4.33
N SER A 309 -6.12 -23.61 5.24
CA SER A 309 -7.47 -24.08 4.93
C SER A 309 -8.11 -23.17 3.88
N PRO A 310 -8.64 -23.72 2.76
CA PRO A 310 -9.30 -22.91 1.74
C PRO A 310 -10.48 -22.10 2.29
N LYS A 311 -11.20 -22.66 3.27
CA LYS A 311 -12.31 -21.97 3.95
C LYS A 311 -11.81 -20.80 4.80
N VAL A 312 -10.70 -20.98 5.51
CA VAL A 312 -10.11 -19.93 6.34
C VAL A 312 -9.60 -18.80 5.43
N TRP A 313 -8.81 -19.14 4.40
CA TRP A 313 -8.32 -18.15 3.45
C TRP A 313 -9.45 -17.39 2.76
N ALA A 314 -10.46 -18.08 2.25
CA ALA A 314 -11.60 -17.43 1.60
C ALA A 314 -12.29 -16.43 2.53
N GLY A 315 -12.46 -16.78 3.81
CA GLY A 315 -13.03 -15.86 4.80
C GLY A 315 -12.13 -14.65 5.11
N ILE A 316 -10.81 -14.85 5.22
CA ILE A 316 -9.86 -13.74 5.43
C ILE A 316 -9.88 -12.81 4.21
N GLU A 317 -9.78 -13.38 3.01
CA GLU A 317 -9.79 -12.64 1.74
C GLU A 317 -11.11 -11.87 1.56
N GLU A 318 -12.26 -12.48 1.88
CA GLU A 318 -13.57 -11.81 1.83
C GLU A 318 -13.65 -10.57 2.73
N ARG A 319 -13.06 -10.63 3.94
CA ARG A 319 -13.07 -9.54 4.94
C ARG A 319 -11.88 -8.58 4.85
N MET A 320 -10.94 -8.83 3.92
CA MET A 320 -9.79 -7.97 3.74
C MET A 320 -10.25 -6.61 3.21
N LEU A 321 -9.80 -5.52 3.85
CA LEU A 321 -10.24 -4.15 3.56
C LEU A 321 -11.73 -3.90 3.81
N THR A 322 -12.33 -4.60 4.79
CA THR A 322 -13.68 -4.30 5.28
C THR A 322 -13.65 -3.94 6.76
N VAL A 323 -14.67 -3.23 7.23
CA VAL A 323 -14.85 -2.95 8.66
C VAL A 323 -15.45 -4.18 9.33
N ARG A 324 -14.84 -4.65 10.43
CA ARG A 324 -15.51 -5.63 11.29
C ARG A 324 -16.53 -4.93 12.18
N GLU A 325 -17.81 -5.21 11.96
CA GLU A 325 -18.82 -4.87 12.96
C GLU A 325 -18.53 -5.71 14.22
N GLY A 326 -18.15 -5.03 15.30
CA GLY A 326 -18.03 -5.67 16.60
C GLY A 326 -19.37 -6.32 16.93
N LYS A 327 -19.37 -7.62 17.25
CA LYS A 327 -20.48 -8.17 18.02
C LYS A 327 -20.47 -7.41 19.35
N GLY A 328 -21.40 -6.47 19.49
CA GLY A 328 -21.60 -5.68 20.70
C GLY A 328 -21.93 -6.52 21.92
#